data_AF-A0A645EEV3-F1
#
_entry.id   AF-A0A645EEV3-F1
#
_cell.length_a   1.000
_cell.length_b   1.000
_cell.length_c   1.000
_cell.angle_alpha   90.00
_cell.angle_beta   90.00
_cell.angle_gamma   90.00
#
_symmetry.space_group_name_H-M   'P 1'
#
loop_
_entity.id
_entity.type
_entity.pdbx_description
1 polymer ?
#
loop_
_entity_poly.entity_id
_entity_poly.type
_entity_poly.pdbx_seq_one_letter_code
_entity_poly.pdbx_strand_id
1 'polypeptide(L)'
;MRAFNLDFVHYREQVSSTASLFSEEGHASYIQALTNSNIYDALKRERMNLTGSVGAGVVIRRGRLSDGTWFWTMQYPVRLRLVGQTTSKPEQPFVFEITIQRVDPRQKPVGMEIRQMISRNAPRNL
;
A
#
# COMPACT_ATOMS: atom_id res chain seq x y z
N MET A 1 -0.43 7.80 -1.68
CA MET A 1 -0.33 8.54 -0.41
C MET A 1 -1.38 8.16 0.62
N ARG A 2 -2.69 8.05 0.27
CA ARG A 2 -3.77 7.73 1.24
C ARG A 2 -3.55 6.43 2.03
N ALA A 3 -3.00 5.39 1.39
CA ALA A 3 -2.73 4.10 2.02
C ALA A 3 -1.59 4.10 3.06
N PHE A 4 -0.78 5.17 3.13
CA PHE A 4 0.43 5.28 3.97
C PHE A 4 0.40 6.46 4.95
N ASN A 5 -0.77 7.08 5.12
CA ASN A 5 -1.00 8.10 6.14
C ASN A 5 -2.27 7.70 6.89
N LEU A 6 -2.09 7.12 8.08
CA LEU A 6 -3.17 6.51 8.86
C LEU A 6 -3.18 7.11 10.27
N ASP A 7 -4.37 7.43 10.73
CA ASP A 7 -4.64 7.91 12.08
C ASP A 7 -5.11 6.75 12.96
N PHE A 8 -4.55 6.59 14.17
CA PHE A 8 -4.85 5.43 15.00
C PHE A 8 -6.32 5.34 15.43
N VAL A 9 -7.07 6.45 15.40
CA VAL A 9 -8.51 6.47 15.68
C VAL A 9 -9.30 6.04 14.44
N HIS A 10 -8.96 6.60 13.28
CA HIS A 10 -9.75 6.47 12.04
C HIS A 10 -9.19 5.45 11.03
N TYR A 11 -8.15 4.69 11.39
CA TYR A 11 -7.42 3.83 10.45
C TYR A 11 -8.31 2.83 9.71
N ARG A 12 -9.36 2.31 10.35
CA ARG A 12 -10.28 1.34 9.73
C ARG A 12 -11.07 1.98 8.59
N GLU A 13 -11.59 3.18 8.81
CA GLU A 13 -12.33 3.94 7.81
C GLU A 13 -11.40 4.38 6.69
N GLN A 14 -10.19 4.83 7.03
CA GLN A 14 -9.18 5.21 6.05
C GLN A 14 -8.78 4.03 5.15
N VAL A 15 -8.51 2.86 5.72
CA VAL A 15 -8.24 1.62 4.97
C VAL A 15 -9.44 1.27 4.09
N SER A 16 -10.65 1.24 4.66
CA SER A 16 -11.88 0.91 3.92
C SER A 16 -12.14 1.88 2.76
N SER A 17 -11.85 3.17 2.94
CA SER A 17 -12.02 4.20 1.90
C SER A 17 -11.12 3.96 0.68
N THR A 18 -10.04 3.19 0.83
CA THR A 18 -9.16 2.82 -0.28
C THR A 18 -9.63 1.60 -1.04
N ALA A 19 -10.58 0.82 -0.52
CA ALA A 19 -11.00 -0.45 -1.11
C ALA A 19 -11.45 -0.34 -2.57
N SER A 20 -12.06 0.79 -2.96
CA SER A 20 -12.47 1.05 -4.35
C SER A 20 -11.29 1.05 -5.35
N LEU A 21 -10.07 1.33 -4.88
CA LEU A 21 -8.84 1.32 -5.69
C LEU A 21 -8.30 -0.08 -5.94
N PHE A 22 -8.78 -1.09 -5.21
CA PHE A 22 -8.24 -2.46 -5.25
C PHE A 22 -9.28 -3.45 -5.79
N SER A 23 -8.81 -4.55 -6.37
CA SER A 23 -9.62 -5.77 -6.44
C SER A 23 -9.81 -6.34 -5.03
N GLU A 24 -10.68 -7.34 -4.86
CA GLU A 24 -10.83 -8.03 -3.57
C GLU A 24 -9.50 -8.64 -3.09
N GLU A 25 -8.82 -9.40 -3.94
CA GLU A 25 -7.49 -9.95 -3.68
C GLU A 25 -6.45 -8.84 -3.42
N GLY A 26 -6.53 -7.75 -4.18
CA GLY A 26 -5.65 -6.60 -4.01
C GLY A 26 -5.80 -5.96 -2.64
N HIS A 27 -7.03 -5.80 -2.16
CA HIS A 27 -7.29 -5.22 -0.85
C HIS A 27 -6.81 -6.13 0.28
N ALA A 28 -7.01 -7.45 0.14
CA ALA A 28 -6.45 -8.42 1.07
C ALA A 28 -4.91 -8.35 1.12
N SER A 29 -4.25 -8.22 -0.03
CA SER A 29 -2.79 -8.07 -0.09
C SER A 29 -2.29 -6.77 0.54
N TYR A 30 -3.06 -5.68 0.45
CA TYR A 30 -2.76 -4.42 1.14
C TYR A 30 -2.81 -4.58 2.67
N ILE A 31 -3.87 -5.22 3.19
CA ILE A 31 -4.00 -5.52 4.62
C ILE A 31 -2.83 -6.40 5.09
N GLN A 32 -2.45 -7.40 4.31
CA GLN A 32 -1.31 -8.27 4.61
C GLN A 32 0.01 -7.49 4.62
N ALA A 33 0.23 -6.57 3.68
CA ALA A 33 1.43 -5.73 3.64
C ALA A 33 1.54 -4.82 4.87
N LEU A 34 0.44 -4.23 5.33
CA LEU A 34 0.42 -3.45 6.58
C LEU A 34 0.71 -4.34 7.80
N THR A 35 0.19 -5.57 7.81
CA THR A 35 0.37 -6.52 8.90
C THR A 35 1.83 -6.97 8.99
N ASN A 36 2.41 -7.39 7.87
CA ASN A 36 3.82 -7.81 7.76
C ASN A 36 4.80 -6.69 8.12
N SER A 37 4.40 -5.43 7.91
CA SER A 37 5.20 -4.25 8.26
C SER A 37 5.00 -3.78 9.72
N ASN A 38 4.29 -4.57 10.55
CA ASN A 38 3.96 -4.26 11.95
C ASN A 38 3.18 -2.94 12.15
N ILE A 39 2.49 -2.46 11.10
CA ILE A 39 1.77 -1.18 11.13
C ILE A 39 0.44 -1.32 11.87
N TYR A 40 -0.29 -2.42 11.64
CA TYR A 40 -1.57 -2.64 12.32
C TYR A 40 -1.44 -2.75 13.83
N ASP A 41 -0.41 -3.44 14.32
CA ASP A 41 -0.16 -3.55 15.75
C ASP A 41 0.23 -2.20 16.35
N ALA A 42 1.02 -1.39 15.66
CA ALA A 42 1.35 -0.04 16.11
C ALA A 42 0.13 0.89 16.17
N LEU A 43 -0.77 0.83 15.18
CA LEU A 43 -2.02 1.60 15.18
C LEU A 43 -2.95 1.12 16.31
N LYS A 44 -3.17 -0.19 16.42
CA LYS A 44 -4.20 -0.77 17.30
C LYS A 44 -3.76 -0.85 18.77
N ARG A 45 -2.52 -1.27 19.03
CA ARG A 45 -2.03 -1.55 20.38
C ARG A 45 -1.26 -0.36 20.96
N GLU A 46 -0.44 0.28 20.13
CA GLU A 46 0.47 1.35 20.58
C GLU A 46 -0.09 2.76 20.35
N ARG A 47 -1.27 2.87 19.69
CA ARG A 47 -1.94 4.15 19.39
C ARG A 47 -1.01 5.14 18.66
N MET A 48 -0.26 4.64 17.69
CA MET A 48 0.64 5.46 16.88
C MET A 48 0.06 5.73 15.50
N ASN A 49 0.16 6.97 15.03
CA ASN A 49 -0.16 7.36 13.67
C ASN A 49 0.92 6.88 12.70
N LEU A 50 0.52 6.49 11.49
CA LEU A 50 1.42 6.21 10.39
C LEU A 50 1.57 7.46 9.54
N THR A 51 2.82 7.86 9.29
CA THR A 51 3.17 8.87 8.30
C THR A 51 4.09 8.26 7.27
N GLY A 52 3.89 8.59 6.00
CA GLY A 52 4.61 7.96 4.91
C GLY A 52 4.95 8.93 3.79
N SER A 53 6.20 8.88 3.34
CA SER A 53 6.67 9.55 2.13
C SER A 53 6.87 8.52 1.01
N VAL A 54 6.40 8.86 -0.19
CA VAL A 54 6.49 7.99 -1.37
C VAL A 54 7.45 8.65 -2.35
N GLY A 55 8.55 7.96 -2.67
CA GLY A 55 9.49 8.41 -3.67
C GLY A 55 9.03 8.06 -5.10
N ALA A 56 9.85 8.44 -6.09
CA ALA A 56 9.57 8.16 -7.49
C ALA A 56 9.49 6.65 -7.74
N GLY A 57 8.39 6.22 -8.36
CA GLY A 57 8.19 4.83 -8.73
C GLY A 57 8.76 4.49 -10.09
N VAL A 58 9.00 3.20 -10.32
CA VAL A 58 9.46 2.65 -11.61
C VAL A 58 8.53 1.54 -12.08
N VAL A 59 8.31 1.44 -13.39
CA VAL A 59 7.61 0.29 -13.99
C VAL A 59 8.62 -0.83 -14.15
N ILE A 60 8.42 -1.95 -13.47
CA ILE A 60 9.35 -3.10 -13.52
C ILE A 60 8.86 -4.21 -14.46
N ARG A 61 7.56 -4.26 -14.74
CA ARG A 61 6.96 -5.26 -15.63
C ARG A 61 5.65 -4.75 -16.21
N ARG A 62 5.33 -5.15 -17.45
CA ARG A 62 4.03 -4.93 -18.09
C ARG A 62 3.70 -6.12 -18.98
N GLY A 63 2.42 -6.38 -19.22
CA GLY A 63 2.00 -7.47 -20.09
C GLY A 63 0.50 -7.70 -20.10
N ARG A 64 0.12 -8.91 -20.56
CA ARG A 64 -1.25 -9.44 -20.44
C ARG A 64 -1.27 -10.59 -19.45
N LEU A 65 -2.34 -10.66 -18.67
CA LEU A 65 -2.73 -11.85 -17.92
C LEU A 65 -3.23 -12.93 -18.91
N SER A 66 -3.47 -14.14 -18.40
CA SER A 66 -3.94 -15.27 -19.22
C SER A 66 -5.29 -15.02 -19.89
N ASP A 67 -6.14 -14.18 -19.29
CA ASP A 67 -7.43 -13.73 -19.81
C ASP A 67 -7.32 -12.58 -20.83
N GLY A 68 -6.10 -12.12 -21.15
CA GLY A 68 -5.85 -10.99 -22.04
C GLY A 68 -5.86 -9.62 -21.38
N THR A 69 -6.20 -9.54 -20.09
CA THR A 69 -6.26 -8.28 -19.33
C THR A 69 -4.88 -7.66 -19.20
N TRP A 70 -4.76 -6.37 -19.56
CA TRP A 70 -3.48 -5.67 -19.50
C TRP A 70 -3.11 -5.32 -18.06
N PHE A 71 -1.84 -5.51 -17.70
CA PHE A 71 -1.33 -5.21 -16.36
C PHE A 71 0.03 -4.49 -16.39
N TRP A 72 0.32 -3.82 -15.28
CA TRP A 72 1.61 -3.19 -14.98
C TRP A 72 2.00 -3.50 -13.55
N THR A 73 3.26 -3.85 -13.33
CA THR A 73 3.86 -3.93 -11.99
C THR A 73 4.82 -2.75 -11.82
N MET A 74 4.59 -2.00 -10.76
CA MET A 74 5.39 -0.84 -10.38
C MET A 74 6.06 -1.08 -9.04
N GLN A 75 7.24 -0.50 -8.84
CA GLN A 75 7.90 -0.45 -7.53
C GLN A 75 8.02 0.99 -7.05
N TYR A 76 7.68 1.23 -5.79
CA TYR A 76 7.79 2.53 -5.14
C TYR A 76 8.67 2.41 -3.89
N PRO A 77 9.72 3.22 -3.74
CA PRO A 77 10.39 3.39 -2.47
C PRO A 77 9.48 4.20 -1.54
N VAL A 78 9.26 3.70 -0.32
CA VAL A 78 8.39 4.31 0.68
C VAL A 78 9.12 4.36 2.01
N ARG A 79 9.16 5.51 2.65
CA ARG A 79 9.65 5.64 4.03
C ARG A 79 8.47 5.82 4.95
N LEU A 80 8.38 4.96 5.97
CA LEU A 80 7.28 4.93 6.92
C LEU A 80 7.77 5.24 8.33
N ARG A 81 7.02 6.07 9.04
CA ARG A 81 7.29 6.44 10.42
C ARG A 81 6.03 6.34 11.26
N LEU A 82 6.17 5.70 12.42
CA LEU A 82 5.12 5.57 13.42
C LEU A 82 5.32 6.64 14.50
N VAL A 83 4.30 7.45 14.73
CA VAL A 83 4.34 8.63 15.60
C VAL A 83 3.24 8.51 16.65
N GLY A 84 3.62 8.29 17.90
CA GLY A 84 2.73 8.37 19.06
C GLY A 84 2.72 9.77 19.67
N GLN A 85 1.99 9.93 20.78
CA GLN A 85 1.88 11.22 21.47
C GLN A 85 3.17 11.62 22.21
N THR A 86 3.89 10.65 22.76
CA THR A 86 5.10 10.87 23.58
C THR A 86 6.38 10.39 22.92
N THR A 87 6.30 9.38 22.05
CA THR A 87 7.45 8.76 21.40
C THR A 87 7.16 8.46 19.93
N SER A 88 8.22 8.30 19.13
CA SER A 88 8.13 7.88 17.74
C SER A 88 9.07 6.70 17.51
N LYS A 89 8.70 5.78 16.62
CA LYS A 89 9.63 4.75 16.15
C LYS A 89 10.56 5.33 15.09
N PRO A 90 11.77 4.74 14.93
CA PRO A 90 12.65 5.07 13.83
C PRO A 90 11.92 4.92 12.48
N GLU A 91 12.24 5.80 11.54
CA GLU A 91 11.75 5.68 10.17
C GLU A 91 12.31 4.39 9.52
N GLN A 92 11.45 3.69 8.79
CA GLN A 92 11.77 2.43 8.13
C GLN A 92 11.56 2.54 6.61
N PRO A 93 12.57 2.17 5.81
CA PRO A 93 12.45 2.17 4.36
C PRO A 93 11.87 0.84 3.85
N PHE A 94 10.93 0.94 2.93
CA PHE A 94 10.27 -0.17 2.26
C PHE A 94 10.30 0.04 0.75
N VAL A 95 10.19 -1.06 0.01
CA VAL A 95 9.84 -1.05 -1.41
C VAL A 95 8.48 -1.72 -1.54
N PHE A 96 7.50 -0.97 -2.06
CA PHE A 96 6.18 -1.49 -2.37
C PHE A 96 6.09 -1.86 -3.84
N GLU A 97 5.84 -3.13 -4.11
CA GLU A 97 5.52 -3.63 -5.44
C GLU A 97 4.02 -3.67 -5.62
N ILE A 98 3.52 -2.91 -6.58
CA ILE A 98 2.09 -2.74 -6.85
C ILE A 98 1.81 -3.25 -8.25
N THR A 99 0.97 -4.27 -8.37
CA THR A 99 0.45 -4.70 -9.68
C THR A 99 -0.93 -4.12 -9.90
N ILE A 100 -1.06 -3.37 -10.99
CA ILE A 100 -2.29 -2.71 -11.46
C ILE A 100 -2.77 -3.47 -12.69
N GLN A 101 -4.07 -3.70 -12.80
CA GLN A 101 -4.70 -4.29 -13.98
C GLN A 101 -5.81 -3.39 -14.52
N ARG A 102 -6.12 -3.57 -15.80
CA ARG A 102 -7.32 -2.99 -16.41
C ARG A 102 -8.57 -3.66 -15.86
N VAL A 103 -9.65 -2.89 -15.75
CA VAL A 103 -11.01 -3.35 -15.42
C VAL A 103 -12.01 -2.59 -16.31
N ASP A 104 -13.19 -3.16 -16.52
CA ASP A 104 -14.25 -2.48 -17.26
C ASP A 104 -14.58 -1.13 -16.60
N PRO A 105 -14.50 0.01 -17.33
CA PRO A 105 -14.87 1.32 -16.82
C PRO A 105 -16.30 1.41 -16.28
N ARG A 106 -17.20 0.52 -16.71
CA ARG A 106 -18.58 0.42 -16.20
C ARG A 106 -18.64 -0.09 -14.76
N GLN A 107 -17.66 -0.92 -14.36
CA GLN A 107 -17.54 -1.42 -12.99
C GLN A 107 -16.77 -0.42 -12.12
N LYS A 108 -15.70 0.16 -12.66
CA LYS A 108 -14.88 1.18 -11.97
C LYS A 108 -14.53 2.32 -12.91
N PRO A 109 -14.98 3.56 -12.66
CA PRO A 109 -14.79 4.69 -13.59
C PRO A 109 -13.34 4.94 -14.04
N VAL A 110 -12.35 4.64 -13.19
CA VAL A 110 -10.92 4.79 -13.50
C VAL A 110 -10.42 3.75 -14.51
N GLY A 111 -11.15 2.65 -14.72
CA GLY A 111 -10.79 1.57 -15.65
C GLY A 111 -9.54 0.78 -15.23
N MET A 112 -9.08 0.96 -13.99
CA MET A 112 -7.94 0.28 -13.40
C MET A 112 -8.19 -0.04 -11.93
N GLU A 113 -7.50 -1.06 -11.44
CA GLU A 113 -7.47 -1.41 -10.02
C GLU A 113 -6.14 -2.05 -9.64
N ILE A 114 -5.78 -1.94 -8.36
CA ILE A 114 -4.64 -2.65 -7.78
C ILE A 114 -5.07 -4.08 -7.51
N ARG A 115 -4.44 -5.04 -8.18
CA ARG A 115 -4.70 -6.48 -7.97
C ARG A 115 -3.80 -7.12 -6.91
N GLN A 116 -2.65 -6.50 -6.64
CA GLN A 116 -1.69 -7.02 -5.68
C GLN A 116 -0.78 -5.90 -5.16
N MET A 117 -0.53 -5.91 -3.87
CA MET A 117 0.44 -5.06 -3.19
C MET A 117 1.33 -5.92 -2.30
N ILE A 118 2.64 -5.81 -2.49
CA ILE A 118 3.66 -6.51 -1.69
C ILE A 118 4.59 -5.46 -1.08
N SER A 119 4.74 -5.50 0.24
CA SER A 119 5.78 -4.75 0.96
C SER A 119 7.04 -5.59 1.11
N ARG A 120 8.20 -5.01 0.82
CA ARG A 120 9.50 -5.59 1.12
C ARG A 120 10.32 -4.58 1.92
N ASN A 121 11.11 -5.06 2.87
CA ASN A 121 12.12 -4.20 3.49
C ASN A 121 13.06 -3.69 2.41
N ALA A 122 13.30 -2.38 2.37
CA ALA A 122 14.32 -1.86 1.48
C ALA A 122 15.69 -2.36 1.94
N PRO A 123 16.63 -2.65 1.03
CA PRO A 123 18.02 -2.88 1.39
C PRO A 123 18.51 -1.71 2.26
N ARG A 124 19.34 -1.97 3.27
CA ARG A 124 19.88 -0.96 4.19
C ARG A 124 20.66 0.19 3.53
N ASN A 125 20.87 0.16 2.21
CA ASN A 125 21.83 1.00 1.47
C ASN A 125 21.18 1.82 0.34
N LEU A 126 19.99 2.40 0.56
CA LEU A 126 19.37 3.39 -0.35
C LEU A 126 19.33 4.78 0.29
#